data_AF-A0A149VDE8-F1
#
_entry.id   AF-A0A149VDE8-F1
#
_cell.length_a   1.000
_cell.length_b   1.000
_cell.length_c   1.000
_cell.angle_alpha   90.00
_cell.angle_beta   90.00
_cell.angle_gamma   90.00
#
_symmetry.space_group_name_H-M   'P 1'
#
loop_
_entity.id
_entity.type
_entity.pdbx_description
1 polymer ?
#
loop_
_entity_poly.entity_id
_entity_poly.type
_entity_poly.pdbx_seq_one_letter_code
_entity_poly.pdbx_strand_id
1 'polypeptide(L)'
;MTDVKTAYPDRYYAAYDTTAPQPTPVTGWYDTGSMSSLAAVPPAASLIPLSAADWANTISFRLPSGRGVLNGKIIDYTAPVPPVPLATQAQNALVVARQAVWGNYGALNEPTPEAWVTYLKALRAIAEGQDSTSTTLPEAPA
;
A
#
# COMPACT_ATOMS: atom_id res chain seq x y z
N MET A 1 -30.72 18.18 -21.29
CA MET A 1 -29.45 18.27 -20.54
C MET A 1 -29.81 18.52 -19.10
N THR A 2 -29.46 17.62 -18.18
CA THR A 2 -29.62 17.87 -16.75
C THR A 2 -28.71 19.05 -16.38
N ASP A 3 -29.25 20.09 -15.74
CA ASP A 3 -28.45 21.23 -15.30
C ASP A 3 -27.33 20.75 -14.36
N VAL A 4 -26.11 21.24 -14.56
CA VAL A 4 -24.93 20.89 -13.76
C VAL A 4 -25.21 21.08 -12.28
N LYS A 5 -25.89 22.18 -11.91
CA LYS A 5 -26.25 22.48 -10.52
C LYS A 5 -27.24 21.49 -9.91
N THR A 6 -28.01 20.78 -10.74
CA THR A 6 -28.95 19.74 -10.28
C THR A 6 -28.20 18.43 -10.00
N ALA A 7 -27.20 18.08 -10.82
CA ALA A 7 -26.41 16.86 -10.65
C ALA A 7 -25.27 17.00 -9.65
N TYR A 8 -24.71 18.21 -9.52
CA TYR A 8 -23.61 18.59 -8.64
C TYR A 8 -23.99 19.90 -7.93
N PRO A 9 -24.65 19.81 -6.76
CA PRO A 9 -25.14 20.99 -6.04
C PRO A 9 -24.00 21.89 -5.53
N ASP A 10 -22.88 21.29 -5.10
CA ASP A 10 -21.63 21.99 -4.81
C ASP A 10 -20.77 22.15 -6.07
N ARG A 11 -19.81 23.07 -6.00
CA ARG A 11 -18.85 23.33 -7.09
C ARG A 11 -17.58 22.50 -6.99
N TYR A 12 -17.12 22.25 -5.77
CA TYR A 12 -15.81 21.65 -5.51
C TYR A 12 -15.98 20.31 -4.82
N TYR A 13 -15.26 19.30 -5.31
CA TYR A 13 -15.33 17.94 -4.79
C TYR A 13 -13.98 17.27 -4.68
N ALA A 14 -13.86 16.34 -3.74
CA ALA A 14 -12.80 15.35 -3.67
C ALA A 14 -13.36 13.95 -4.00
N ALA A 15 -12.62 13.20 -4.81
CA ALA A 15 -12.91 11.78 -5.06
C ALA A 15 -12.05 10.89 -4.16
N TYR A 16 -12.59 9.72 -3.88
CA TYR A 16 -11.93 8.65 -3.13
C TYR A 16 -12.53 7.31 -3.55
N ASP A 17 -11.90 6.20 -3.16
CA ASP A 17 -12.47 4.87 -3.37
C ASP A 17 -13.53 4.60 -2.30
N THR A 18 -14.80 4.57 -2.72
CA THR A 18 -15.93 4.30 -1.82
C THR A 18 -16.08 2.83 -1.44
N THR A 19 -15.37 1.93 -2.11
CA THR A 19 -15.46 0.47 -1.95
C THR A 19 -14.32 -0.10 -1.10
N ALA A 20 -13.19 0.61 -1.02
CA ALA A 20 -12.04 0.18 -0.23
C ALA A 20 -12.22 0.49 1.27
N PRO A 21 -11.57 -0.29 2.16
CA PRO A 21 -11.53 0.00 3.59
C PRO A 21 -10.94 1.39 3.85
N GLN A 22 -11.61 2.18 4.70
CA GLN A 22 -11.16 3.52 5.06
C GLN A 22 -10.13 3.50 6.20
N PRO A 23 -9.21 4.47 6.25
CA PRO A 23 -9.10 5.62 5.35
C PRO A 23 -8.53 5.25 3.97
N THR A 24 -9.05 5.89 2.92
CA THR A 24 -8.55 5.75 1.54
C THR A 24 -7.93 7.07 1.07
N PRO A 25 -6.92 7.05 0.19
CA PRO A 25 -6.36 8.29 -0.34
C PRO A 25 -7.42 9.08 -1.12
N VAL A 26 -7.30 10.41 -1.12
CA VAL A 26 -8.00 11.25 -2.10
C VAL A 26 -7.40 10.95 -3.47
N THR A 27 -8.24 10.57 -4.43
CA THR A 27 -7.83 10.15 -5.78
C THR A 27 -7.96 11.26 -6.82
N GLY A 28 -8.69 12.33 -6.51
CA GLY A 28 -8.86 13.46 -7.41
C GLY A 28 -9.59 14.64 -6.79
N TRP A 29 -9.43 15.80 -7.42
CA TRP A 29 -10.06 17.06 -7.06
C TRP A 29 -10.80 17.63 -8.27
N TYR A 30 -12.07 18.00 -8.12
CA TYR A 30 -12.92 18.43 -9.23
C TYR A 30 -13.52 19.81 -8.96
N ASP A 31 -13.43 20.71 -9.94
CA ASP A 31 -14.23 21.95 -10.02
C ASP A 31 -15.30 21.74 -11.10
N THR A 32 -16.46 21.26 -10.71
CA THR A 32 -17.57 20.95 -11.63
C THR A 32 -18.19 22.20 -12.23
N GLY A 33 -17.99 23.37 -11.62
CA GLY A 33 -18.52 24.64 -12.09
C GLY A 33 -17.72 25.29 -13.22
N SER A 34 -16.47 24.86 -13.46
CA SER A 34 -15.64 25.35 -14.57
C SER A 34 -15.42 24.33 -15.69
N MET A 35 -15.91 23.10 -15.51
CA MET A 35 -15.77 22.03 -16.49
C MET A 35 -16.75 22.19 -17.66
N SER A 36 -16.25 22.03 -18.88
CA SER A 36 -17.06 22.00 -20.11
C SER A 36 -17.81 20.67 -20.29
N SER A 37 -17.38 19.61 -19.61
CA SER A 37 -18.03 18.30 -19.59
C SER A 37 -17.77 17.60 -18.25
N LEU A 38 -18.79 16.90 -17.76
CA LEU A 38 -18.75 16.13 -16.50
C LEU A 38 -18.78 14.62 -16.74
N ALA A 39 -18.62 14.16 -17.99
CA ALA A 39 -18.70 12.75 -18.33
C ALA A 39 -17.66 11.87 -17.61
N ALA A 40 -16.52 12.46 -17.23
CA ALA A 40 -15.45 11.79 -16.49
C ALA A 40 -15.48 12.08 -14.98
N VAL A 41 -16.46 12.85 -14.49
CA VAL A 41 -16.62 13.14 -13.07
C VAL A 41 -17.52 12.05 -12.46
N PRO A 42 -17.09 11.39 -11.37
CA PRO A 42 -17.94 10.44 -10.67
C PRO A 42 -19.23 11.10 -10.15
N PRO A 43 -20.33 10.36 -9.99
CA PRO A 43 -21.58 10.90 -9.45
C PRO A 43 -21.35 11.65 -8.12
N ALA A 44 -21.99 12.79 -7.90
CA ALA A 44 -21.81 13.61 -6.70
C ALA A 44 -21.97 12.83 -5.38
N ALA A 45 -22.86 11.83 -5.34
CA ALA A 45 -23.06 10.95 -4.18
C ALA A 45 -21.83 10.09 -3.80
N SER A 46 -20.87 9.93 -4.72
CA SER A 46 -19.60 9.23 -4.49
C SER A 46 -18.42 10.18 -4.20
N LEU A 47 -18.70 11.48 -4.07
CA LEU A 47 -17.71 12.53 -3.86
C LEU A 47 -17.92 13.23 -2.52
N ILE A 48 -16.86 13.87 -2.01
CA ILE A 48 -16.93 14.72 -0.83
C ILE A 48 -17.01 16.18 -1.26
N PRO A 49 -18.09 16.92 -0.94
CA PRO A 49 -18.18 18.34 -1.26
C PRO A 49 -17.19 19.16 -0.41
N LEU A 50 -16.70 20.25 -0.99
CA LEU A 50 -15.68 21.11 -0.40
C LEU A 50 -16.15 22.55 -0.32
N SER A 51 -15.71 23.25 0.72
CA SER A 51 -15.86 24.71 0.77
C SER A 51 -14.91 25.39 -0.23
N ALA A 52 -15.25 26.61 -0.65
CA ALA A 52 -14.37 27.41 -1.49
C ALA A 52 -13.02 27.74 -0.81
N ALA A 53 -13.02 27.84 0.53
CA ALA A 53 -11.80 28.08 1.30
C ALA A 53 -10.86 26.86 1.27
N ASP A 54 -11.40 25.65 1.47
CA ASP A 54 -10.65 24.40 1.41
C ASP A 54 -10.11 24.15 -0.01
N TRP A 55 -10.91 24.47 -1.03
CA TRP A 55 -10.48 24.42 -2.43
C TRP A 55 -9.30 25.36 -2.72
N ALA A 56 -9.36 26.60 -2.22
CA ALA A 56 -8.31 27.59 -2.42
C ALA A 56 -7.00 27.25 -1.68
N ASN A 57 -7.08 26.44 -0.61
CA ASN A 57 -5.94 26.08 0.22
C ASN A 57 -5.09 24.94 -0.40
N THR A 58 -4.26 25.28 -1.38
CA THR A 58 -3.36 24.33 -2.09
C THR A 58 -2.05 24.02 -1.37
N ILE A 59 -1.82 24.65 -0.22
CA ILE A 59 -0.56 24.51 0.54
C ILE A 59 -0.68 23.56 1.72
N SER A 60 -1.89 23.40 2.25
CA SER A 60 -2.12 22.51 3.39
C SER A 60 -3.29 21.59 3.14
N PHE A 61 -4.38 22.02 2.49
CA PHE A 61 -5.57 21.19 2.33
C PHE A 61 -5.60 20.41 1.01
N ARG A 62 -5.77 21.09 -0.13
CA ARG A 62 -5.86 20.52 -1.47
C ARG A 62 -4.48 20.18 -2.01
N LEU A 63 -3.88 19.14 -1.43
CA LEU A 63 -2.56 18.64 -1.77
C LEU A 63 -2.62 17.55 -2.85
N PRO A 64 -1.55 17.36 -3.65
CA PRO A 64 -1.46 16.26 -4.60
C PRO A 64 -1.36 14.88 -3.93
N SER A 65 -0.94 14.83 -2.66
CA SER A 65 -0.81 13.61 -1.86
C SER A 65 -0.92 13.94 -0.36
N GLY A 66 -0.98 12.91 0.49
CA GLY A 66 -1.04 13.10 1.95
C GLY A 66 -2.44 13.39 2.51
N ARG A 67 -3.47 13.37 1.65
CA ARG A 67 -4.87 13.51 2.05
C ARG A 67 -5.64 12.23 1.78
N GLY A 68 -6.56 11.91 2.68
CA GLY A 68 -7.44 10.75 2.56
C GLY A 68 -8.83 11.05 3.12
N VAL A 69 -9.76 10.12 2.89
CA VAL A 69 -11.13 10.22 3.34
C VAL A 69 -11.40 9.18 4.41
N LEU A 70 -11.94 9.64 5.54
CA LEU A 70 -12.41 8.82 6.64
C LEU A 70 -13.78 9.32 7.10
N ASN A 71 -14.80 8.45 7.06
CA ASN A 71 -16.19 8.74 7.43
C ASN A 71 -16.73 10.01 6.77
N GLY A 72 -16.44 10.19 5.47
CA GLY A 72 -16.89 11.35 4.70
C GLY A 72 -16.13 12.65 4.97
N LYS A 73 -15.03 12.60 5.72
CA LYS A 73 -14.18 13.77 6.00
C LYS A 73 -12.80 13.61 5.42
N ILE A 74 -12.24 14.70 4.93
CA ILE A 74 -10.85 14.74 4.48
C ILE A 74 -9.93 14.91 5.69
N ILE A 75 -8.95 14.02 5.81
CA ILE A 75 -7.97 13.96 6.90
C ILE A 75 -6.55 13.89 6.33
N ASP A 76 -5.56 14.05 7.19
CA ASP A 76 -4.19 13.64 6.87
C ASP A 76 -4.15 12.12 6.66
N TYR A 77 -3.44 11.70 5.62
CA TYR A 77 -3.36 10.31 5.23
C TYR A 77 -1.91 9.91 4.93
N THR A 78 -1.46 8.88 5.64
CA THR A 78 -0.22 8.18 5.35
C THR A 78 -0.59 6.81 4.81
N ALA A 79 -0.17 6.51 3.58
CA ALA A 79 -0.43 5.21 3.00
C ALA A 79 0.19 4.10 3.86
N PRO A 80 -0.51 2.96 4.07
CA PRO A 80 0.07 1.84 4.78
C PRO A 80 1.31 1.35 4.01
N VAL A 81 2.38 1.10 4.76
CA VAL A 81 3.60 0.52 4.19
C VAL A 81 3.26 -0.91 3.75
N PRO A 82 3.45 -1.28 2.47
CA PRO A 82 3.20 -2.65 2.04
C PRO A 82 4.13 -3.61 2.80
N PRO A 83 3.64 -4.79 3.20
CA PRO A 83 4.48 -5.77 3.87
C PRO A 83 5.65 -6.17 2.97
N VAL A 84 6.82 -6.40 3.57
CA VAL A 84 7.99 -6.87 2.83
C VAL A 84 7.66 -8.24 2.19
N PRO A 85 7.87 -8.43 0.88
CA PRO A 85 7.57 -9.70 0.22
C PRO A 85 8.31 -10.87 0.89
N LEU A 86 7.65 -12.02 1.02
CA LEU A 86 8.22 -13.20 1.68
C LEU A 86 9.55 -13.63 1.06
N ALA A 87 9.69 -13.50 -0.27
CA ALA A 87 10.95 -13.75 -0.97
C ALA A 87 12.09 -12.84 -0.50
N THR A 88 11.83 -11.54 -0.31
CA THR A 88 12.82 -10.59 0.23
C THR A 88 13.18 -10.94 1.68
N GLN A 89 12.20 -11.33 2.49
CA GLN A 89 12.46 -11.79 3.86
C GLN A 89 13.36 -13.05 3.85
N ALA A 90 13.10 -13.99 2.94
CA ALA A 90 13.86 -15.22 2.81
C ALA A 90 15.30 -14.98 2.32
N GLN A 91 15.52 -14.01 1.43
CA GLN A 91 16.86 -13.60 1.00
C GLN A 91 17.70 -13.08 2.17
N ASN A 92 17.10 -12.20 3.00
CA ASN A 92 17.76 -11.68 4.19
C ASN A 92 18.07 -12.79 5.20
N ALA A 93 17.09 -13.68 5.47
CA ALA A 93 17.28 -14.82 6.35
C ALA A 93 18.35 -15.79 5.83
N LEU A 94 18.45 -16.00 4.51
CA LEU A 94 19.44 -16.88 3.90
C LEU A 94 20.88 -16.37 4.09
N VAL A 95 21.09 -15.06 4.02
CA VAL A 95 22.40 -14.45 4.32
C VAL A 95 22.80 -14.72 5.77
N VAL A 96 21.89 -14.46 6.72
CA VAL A 96 22.13 -14.69 8.15
C VAL A 96 22.37 -16.17 8.44
N ALA A 97 21.55 -17.06 7.87
CA ALA A 97 21.65 -18.51 8.07
C ALA A 97 22.99 -19.07 7.53
N ARG A 98 23.46 -18.59 6.38
CA ARG A 98 24.77 -19.00 5.82
C ARG A 98 25.93 -18.57 6.72
N GLN A 99 25.86 -17.36 7.29
CA GLN A 99 26.86 -16.89 8.24
C GLN A 99 26.87 -17.74 9.51
N ALA A 100 25.70 -18.08 10.06
CA ALA A 100 25.58 -18.95 11.23
C ALA A 100 26.14 -20.35 10.96
N VAL A 101 25.78 -20.98 9.83
CA VAL A 101 26.28 -22.31 9.46
C VAL A 101 27.79 -22.30 9.24
N TRP A 102 28.33 -21.26 8.61
CA TRP A 102 29.77 -21.12 8.45
C TRP A 102 30.47 -20.97 9.79
N GLY A 103 29.97 -20.10 10.68
CA GLY A 103 30.57 -19.85 11.99
C GLY A 103 30.54 -21.07 12.92
N ASN A 104 29.41 -21.79 12.95
CA ASN A 104 29.20 -22.88 13.91
C ASN A 104 29.69 -24.24 13.42
N TYR A 105 29.79 -24.47 12.11
CA TYR A 105 30.17 -25.78 11.56
C TYR A 105 31.31 -25.68 10.55
N GLY A 106 31.15 -24.83 9.52
CA GLY A 106 32.11 -24.75 8.41
C GLY A 106 33.53 -24.36 8.86
N ALA A 107 33.65 -23.37 9.73
CA ALA A 107 34.93 -22.91 10.28
C ALA A 107 35.60 -23.93 11.22
N LEU A 108 34.82 -24.84 11.82
CA LEU A 108 35.30 -25.89 12.70
C LEU A 108 35.61 -27.20 11.94
N ASN A 109 35.39 -27.22 10.62
CA ASN A 109 35.45 -28.41 9.79
C ASN A 109 34.49 -29.53 10.25
N GLU A 110 33.37 -29.13 10.88
CA GLU A 110 32.30 -30.02 11.30
C GLU A 110 31.24 -30.15 10.20
N PRO A 111 30.60 -31.33 10.07
CA PRO A 111 29.52 -31.50 9.11
C PRO A 111 28.32 -30.61 9.48
N THR A 112 27.77 -29.90 8.49
CA THR A 112 26.54 -29.13 8.70
C THR A 112 25.37 -30.08 8.98
N PRO A 113 24.61 -29.88 10.08
CA PRO A 113 23.45 -30.72 10.39
C PRO A 113 22.39 -30.68 9.29
N GLU A 114 21.69 -31.81 9.08
CA GLU A 114 20.67 -31.94 8.04
C GLU A 114 19.52 -30.93 8.20
N ALA A 115 19.16 -30.58 9.44
CA ALA A 115 18.18 -29.55 9.75
C ALA A 115 18.57 -28.19 9.15
N TRP A 116 19.84 -27.79 9.27
CA TRP A 116 20.38 -26.57 8.67
C TRP A 116 20.39 -26.63 7.14
N VAL A 117 20.75 -27.78 6.56
CA VAL A 117 20.71 -27.98 5.10
C VAL A 117 19.28 -27.85 4.57
N THR A 118 18.31 -28.44 5.26
CA THR A 118 16.88 -28.39 4.91
C THR A 118 16.36 -26.96 5.01
N TYR A 119 16.66 -26.26 6.11
CA TYR A 119 16.31 -24.85 6.31
C TYR A 119 16.88 -23.94 5.20
N LEU A 120 18.18 -24.09 4.87
CA LEU A 120 18.82 -23.31 3.81
C LEU A 120 18.21 -23.58 2.42
N LYS A 121 17.79 -24.83 2.14
CA LYS A 121 17.08 -25.18 0.91
C LYS A 121 15.69 -24.55 0.87
N ALA A 122 14.93 -24.60 1.97
CA ALA A 122 13.61 -24.00 2.06
C ALA A 122 13.65 -22.48 1.86
N LEU A 123 14.57 -21.79 2.56
CA LEU A 123 14.76 -20.34 2.38
C LEU A 123 15.11 -19.97 0.94
N ARG A 124 15.97 -20.75 0.28
CA ARG A 124 16.31 -20.53 -1.13
C ARG A 124 15.11 -20.72 -2.06
N ALA A 125 14.31 -21.77 -1.85
CA ALA A 125 13.11 -22.02 -2.66
C ALA A 125 12.12 -20.84 -2.56
N ILE A 126 11.92 -20.30 -1.36
CA ILE A 126 11.08 -19.11 -1.14
C ILE A 126 11.72 -17.86 -1.77
N ALA A 127 13.03 -17.65 -1.58
CA ALA A 127 13.77 -16.50 -2.09
C ALA A 127 13.79 -16.43 -3.63
N GLU A 128 13.81 -17.57 -4.30
CA GLU A 128 13.80 -17.70 -5.78
C GLU A 128 12.37 -17.80 -6.35
N GLY A 129 11.34 -17.76 -5.50
CA GLY A 129 9.93 -17.89 -5.92
C GLY A 129 9.54 -19.29 -6.42
N GLN A 130 10.34 -20.31 -6.13
CA GLN A 130 10.03 -21.72 -6.43
C GLN A 130 9.00 -22.28 -5.46
N ASP A 131 8.93 -21.74 -4.24
CA ASP A 131 7.87 -22.03 -3.27
C ASP A 131 6.82 -20.90 -3.29
N SER A 132 5.67 -21.20 -3.90
CA SER A 132 4.50 -20.33 -3.95
C SER A 132 3.43 -20.70 -2.92
N THR A 133 3.67 -21.74 -2.11
CA THR A 133 2.72 -22.27 -1.14
C THR A 133 2.96 -21.74 0.27
N SER A 134 4.20 -21.41 0.60
CA SER A 134 4.58 -20.85 1.89
C SER A 134 4.01 -19.45 2.10
N THR A 135 3.38 -19.24 3.26
CA THR A 135 2.84 -17.95 3.71
C THR A 135 3.71 -17.27 4.77
N THR A 136 4.66 -18.01 5.35
CA THR A 136 5.58 -17.54 6.39
C THR A 136 6.97 -18.12 6.16
N LEU A 137 7.99 -17.54 6.79
CA LEU A 137 9.33 -18.11 6.76
C LEU A 137 9.38 -19.42 7.59
N PRO A 138 10.20 -20.40 7.18
CA PRO A 138 10.50 -21.55 8.03
C PRO A 138 11.23 -21.10 9.30
N GLU A 139 11.06 -21.84 10.39
CA GLU A 139 11.78 -21.59 11.64
C GLU A 139 13.25 -22.02 11.53
N ALA A 140 14.14 -21.21 12.09
CA ALA A 140 15.56 -21.54 12.12
C ALA A 140 15.82 -22.70 13.10
N PRO A 141 16.68 -23.67 12.74
CA PRO A 141 17.13 -24.70 13.68
C PRO A 141 17.90 -24.09 14.87
N ALA A 142 17.87 -24.80 16.01
CA ALA A 142 18.66 -24.46 17.20
C ALA A 142 20.16 -24.70 17.01
#